data_AF-A0AA96GBV6-F1
#
_entry.id   AF-A0AA96GBV6-F1
#
_cell.length_a   1.000
_cell.length_b   1.000
_cell.length_c   1.000
_cell.angle_alpha   90.00
_cell.angle_beta   90.00
_cell.angle_gamma   90.00
#
_symmetry.space_group_name_H-M   'P 1'
#
loop_
_entity.id
_entity.type
_entity.pdbx_description
1 polymer ?
#
loop_
_entity_poly.entity_id
_entity_poly.type
_entity_poly.pdbx_seq_one_letter_code
_entity_poly.pdbx_strand_id
1 'polypeptide(L)'
;MRGGIFLLVLGCFLLTTPLPGSVAGESSSTKKPLEKSFPNSEKCKRCHLRVFEEWEASAQSRSIVTAPFRVTLDKFLASTDIKDHAMCFRCHAPHILEYAEHLPRFIKEVQSKDPQMDGVGCPQCHLIQDVDMNSHPPTPTFQLGTTIFGGYDKAAENLAHQSQKLDLYRESKFCVTCHDSLPKISGSAKDLPGWLGSWEKTKSETNGKPCQSCHMPEAVDESANGEKVRKVANHSFPGRFGKVRAEAVTLDFTTETTPETSQVQVSIQSLVPHNLPLPHPGWSRVVVDLSIFGKNLKKVYNEQRFYERTFGNAEGKETVFDFEAKKVLRDTLLKPEEMRVEVFTFPTPKDAPSMDVVVTLTYAPVHGPEDFLKMVEQEAALGQKDKAFQSVQIAQKKSNVSLKK
;
A
#
# COMPACT_ATOMS: atom_id res chain seq x y z
N MET A 1 44.98 -96.61 -1.96
CA MET A 1 44.38 -96.01 -0.75
C MET A 1 44.20 -94.52 -0.98
N ARG A 2 43.03 -94.01 -0.58
CA ARG A 2 42.56 -92.61 -0.60
C ARG A 2 42.21 -92.02 -1.97
N GLY A 3 40.94 -92.21 -2.33
CA GLY A 3 40.24 -91.43 -3.34
C GLY A 3 39.81 -90.06 -2.80
N GLY A 4 39.70 -89.09 -3.70
CA GLY A 4 39.16 -87.76 -3.44
C GLY A 4 38.14 -87.43 -4.52
N ILE A 5 36.88 -87.30 -4.10
CA ILE A 5 35.69 -86.99 -4.90
C ILE A 5 35.67 -85.49 -5.21
N PHE A 6 35.30 -85.15 -6.44
CA PHE A 6 35.10 -83.80 -6.96
C PHE A 6 33.59 -83.52 -7.09
N LEU A 7 33.19 -82.25 -6.88
CA LEU A 7 31.85 -81.64 -7.06
C LEU A 7 30.77 -82.09 -6.05
N LEU A 8 29.89 -81.24 -5.51
CA LEU A 8 29.18 -80.10 -6.10
C LEU A 8 28.65 -79.23 -4.93
N VAL A 9 29.01 -77.94 -4.82
CA VAL A 9 28.40 -77.03 -3.82
C VAL A 9 27.23 -76.30 -4.51
N LEU A 10 26.02 -76.70 -4.14
CA LEU A 10 24.76 -76.08 -4.53
C LEU A 10 24.66 -74.69 -3.89
N GLY A 11 24.52 -73.65 -4.71
CA GLY A 11 24.24 -72.29 -4.25
C GLY A 11 22.88 -72.18 -3.58
N CYS A 12 22.86 -71.68 -2.35
CA CYS A 12 21.64 -71.24 -1.67
C CYS A 12 21.71 -69.71 -1.57
N PHE A 13 21.09 -69.03 -2.53
CA PHE A 13 20.85 -67.58 -2.48
C PHE A 13 19.74 -67.32 -1.46
N LEU A 14 20.11 -66.91 -0.24
CA LEU A 14 19.17 -66.32 0.70
C LEU A 14 18.91 -64.87 0.24
N LEU A 15 17.80 -64.66 -0.46
CA LEU A 15 17.20 -63.35 -0.68
C LEU A 15 16.80 -62.77 0.68
N THR A 16 17.65 -61.90 1.23
CA THR A 16 17.26 -61.01 2.31
C THR A 16 16.52 -59.84 1.69
N THR A 17 15.21 -59.77 1.91
CA THR A 17 14.40 -58.60 1.56
C THR A 17 14.77 -57.46 2.53
N PRO A 18 15.22 -56.30 2.04
CA PRO A 18 15.42 -55.16 2.93
C PRO A 18 14.06 -54.57 3.28
N LEU A 19 13.77 -54.53 4.58
CA LEU A 19 12.69 -53.70 5.14
C LEU A 19 12.90 -52.24 4.69
N PRO A 20 11.87 -51.53 4.18
CA PRO A 20 11.96 -50.10 3.95
C PRO A 20 11.84 -49.38 5.30
N GLY A 21 12.92 -49.40 6.06
CA GLY A 21 13.10 -48.68 7.32
C GLY A 21 14.18 -47.63 7.14
N SER A 22 13.87 -46.56 6.43
CA SER A 22 14.61 -45.30 6.52
C SER A 22 13.59 -44.19 6.35
N VAL A 23 13.00 -43.81 7.48
CA VAL A 23 12.50 -42.45 7.64
C VAL A 23 13.70 -41.56 7.40
N ALA A 24 13.76 -40.98 6.21
CA ALA A 24 14.59 -39.81 5.98
C ALA A 24 14.15 -38.81 7.06
N GLY A 25 14.97 -38.65 8.08
CA GLY A 25 14.85 -37.51 8.97
C GLY A 25 15.03 -36.29 8.09
N GLU A 26 13.92 -35.66 7.72
CA GLU A 26 13.95 -34.25 7.39
C GLU A 26 14.69 -33.59 8.55
N SER A 27 15.90 -33.09 8.28
CA SER A 27 16.52 -32.13 9.14
C SER A 27 15.62 -30.90 9.09
N SER A 28 14.57 -30.91 9.90
CA SER A 28 13.89 -29.73 10.37
C SER A 28 14.97 -28.92 11.06
N SER A 29 15.67 -28.09 10.28
CA SER A 29 16.40 -26.97 10.84
C SER A 29 15.34 -26.15 11.55
N THR A 30 15.25 -26.30 12.86
CA THR A 30 14.24 -25.63 13.67
C THR A 30 14.32 -24.14 13.34
N LYS A 31 13.30 -23.65 12.64
CA LYS A 31 13.24 -22.25 12.23
C LYS A 31 13.37 -21.41 13.49
N LYS A 32 14.24 -20.40 13.46
CA LYS A 32 14.40 -19.52 14.62
C LYS A 32 13.03 -18.95 15.00
N PRO A 33 12.74 -18.72 16.30
CA PRO A 33 11.52 -18.06 16.73
C PRO A 33 11.28 -16.75 15.96
N LEU A 34 10.01 -16.44 15.69
CA LEU A 34 9.59 -15.27 14.92
C LEU A 34 10.25 -13.97 15.41
N GLU A 35 10.27 -13.72 16.72
CA GLU A 35 10.84 -12.50 17.33
C GLU A 35 12.36 -12.41 17.23
N LYS A 36 13.02 -13.54 16.92
CA LYS A 36 14.47 -13.57 16.66
C LYS A 36 14.77 -13.34 15.18
N SER A 37 13.90 -13.76 14.27
CA SER A 37 14.07 -13.56 12.83
C SER A 37 13.57 -12.19 12.38
N PHE A 38 12.45 -11.73 12.94
CA PHE A 38 11.84 -10.42 12.72
C PHE A 38 11.75 -9.68 14.07
N PRO A 39 12.86 -9.11 14.56
CA PRO A 39 12.85 -8.34 15.81
C PRO A 39 11.94 -7.11 15.70
N ASN A 40 11.20 -6.78 16.75
CA ASN A 40 10.41 -5.54 16.80
C ASN A 40 11.30 -4.31 16.51
N SER A 41 10.76 -3.35 15.76
CA SER A 41 11.41 -2.11 15.28
C SER A 41 11.92 -1.22 16.41
N GLU A 42 11.37 -1.32 17.63
CA GLU A 42 11.90 -0.68 18.84
C GLU A 42 13.35 -1.10 19.15
N LYS A 43 13.79 -2.30 18.71
CA LYS A 43 15.22 -2.67 18.83
C LYS A 43 16.11 -1.81 17.94
N CYS A 44 15.62 -1.40 16.76
CA CYS A 44 16.33 -0.57 15.80
C CYS A 44 16.46 0.88 16.31
N LYS A 45 15.43 1.40 17.00
CA LYS A 45 15.38 2.75 17.58
C LYS A 45 16.59 3.13 18.43
N ARG A 46 17.19 2.14 19.12
CA ARG A 46 18.38 2.34 19.98
C ARG A 46 19.55 3.01 19.24
N CYS A 47 19.68 2.73 17.95
CA CYS A 47 20.72 3.30 17.09
C CYS A 47 20.13 4.18 15.99
N HIS A 48 18.94 3.85 15.46
CA HIS A 48 18.30 4.54 14.34
C HIS A 48 17.12 5.40 14.80
N LEU A 49 17.35 6.31 15.75
CA LEU A 49 16.28 7.06 16.43
C LEU A 49 15.44 7.87 15.43
N ARG A 50 16.09 8.70 14.61
CA ARG A 50 15.40 9.57 13.66
C ARG A 50 14.55 8.78 12.65
N VAL A 51 15.14 7.74 12.06
CA VAL A 51 14.46 6.85 11.11
C VAL A 51 13.29 6.13 11.77
N PHE A 52 13.45 5.70 13.03
CA PHE A 52 12.37 5.09 13.78
C PHE A 52 11.21 6.06 14.02
N GLU A 53 11.47 7.30 14.44
CA GLU A 53 10.42 8.32 14.65
C GLU A 53 9.65 8.62 13.35
N GLU A 54 10.35 8.67 12.23
CA GLU A 54 9.74 8.84 10.91
C GLU A 54 8.83 7.64 10.56
N TRP A 55 9.32 6.42 10.74
CA TRP A 55 8.54 5.20 10.52
C TRP A 55 7.34 5.11 11.47
N GLU A 56 7.53 5.38 12.76
CA GLU A 56 6.48 5.32 13.78
C GLU A 56 5.30 6.24 13.43
N ALA A 57 5.59 7.42 12.86
CA ALA A 57 4.58 8.36 12.40
C ALA A 57 3.92 8.01 11.04
N SER A 58 4.42 6.99 10.33
CA SER A 58 4.02 6.63 8.96
C SER A 58 2.71 5.82 8.90
N ALA A 59 2.25 5.54 7.67
CA ALA A 59 1.14 4.60 7.45
C ALA A 59 1.59 3.12 7.62
N GLN A 60 2.87 2.84 7.37
CA GLN A 60 3.47 1.50 7.40
C GLN A 60 3.52 0.95 8.82
N SER A 61 3.95 1.76 9.81
CA SER A 61 3.88 1.36 11.23
C SER A 61 2.45 1.06 11.69
N ARG A 62 1.47 1.71 11.05
CA ARG A 62 0.04 1.59 11.36
C ARG A 62 -0.68 0.54 10.53
N SER A 63 0.03 -0.25 9.70
CA SER A 63 -0.59 -1.13 8.70
C SER A 63 -1.63 -2.08 9.29
N ILE A 64 -1.46 -2.54 10.53
CA ILE A 64 -2.37 -3.50 11.18
C ILE A 64 -3.27 -2.90 12.28
N VAL A 65 -3.14 -1.59 12.58
CA VAL A 65 -3.82 -0.98 13.74
C VAL A 65 -4.91 0.02 13.38
N THR A 66 -5.13 0.30 12.08
CA THR A 66 -6.20 1.22 11.69
C THR A 66 -7.58 0.59 11.86
N ALA A 67 -8.56 1.39 12.31
CA ALA A 67 -9.93 0.93 12.47
C ALA A 67 -10.53 0.35 11.18
N PRO A 68 -10.35 0.96 10.00
CA PRO A 68 -10.88 0.38 8.79
C PRO A 68 -10.21 -0.94 8.38
N PHE A 69 -8.91 -1.13 8.68
CA PHE A 69 -8.25 -2.41 8.46
C PHE A 69 -8.86 -3.50 9.34
N ARG A 70 -9.09 -3.24 10.63
CA ARG A 70 -9.68 -4.21 11.56
C ARG A 70 -11.08 -4.63 11.16
N VAL A 71 -11.96 -3.67 10.86
CA VAL A 71 -13.33 -3.94 10.38
C VAL A 71 -13.32 -4.81 9.12
N THR A 72 -12.40 -4.51 8.20
CA THR A 72 -12.26 -5.25 6.94
C THR A 72 -11.68 -6.64 7.16
N LEU A 73 -10.71 -6.77 8.05
CA LEU A 73 -10.12 -8.06 8.43
C LEU A 73 -11.19 -8.96 9.06
N ASP A 74 -11.96 -8.45 10.02
CA ASP A 74 -13.01 -9.26 10.68
C ASP A 74 -14.07 -9.71 9.68
N LYS A 75 -14.48 -8.83 8.75
CA LYS A 75 -15.40 -9.21 7.68
C LYS A 75 -14.79 -10.26 6.75
N PHE A 76 -13.54 -10.08 6.35
CA PHE A 76 -12.81 -11.03 5.51
C PHE A 76 -12.73 -12.41 6.15
N LEU A 77 -12.34 -12.49 7.43
CA LEU A 77 -12.24 -13.74 8.18
C LEU A 77 -13.60 -14.43 8.32
N ALA A 78 -14.68 -13.66 8.48
CA ALA A 78 -16.04 -14.18 8.60
C ALA A 78 -16.63 -14.68 7.26
N SER A 79 -16.14 -14.18 6.12
CA SER A 79 -16.73 -14.44 4.80
C SER A 79 -15.87 -15.27 3.85
N THR A 80 -14.69 -15.73 4.27
CA THR A 80 -13.75 -16.46 3.41
C THR A 80 -13.19 -17.72 4.05
N ASP A 81 -12.66 -18.62 3.21
CA ASP A 81 -12.07 -19.89 3.67
C ASP A 81 -10.81 -19.65 4.51
N ILE A 82 -10.62 -20.47 5.56
CA ILE A 82 -9.48 -20.38 6.48
C ILE A 82 -8.12 -20.39 5.75
N LYS A 83 -8.01 -21.17 4.65
CA LYS A 83 -6.79 -21.24 3.83
C LYS A 83 -6.39 -19.90 3.19
N ASP A 84 -7.34 -18.97 3.04
CA ASP A 84 -7.14 -17.66 2.43
C ASP A 84 -6.87 -16.56 3.48
N HIS A 85 -7.05 -16.85 4.77
CA HIS A 85 -6.99 -15.86 5.87
C HIS A 85 -5.62 -15.15 6.01
N ALA A 86 -4.55 -15.71 5.44
CA ALA A 86 -3.23 -15.07 5.40
C ALA A 86 -3.13 -13.89 4.41
N MET A 87 -4.08 -13.73 3.49
CA MET A 87 -4.00 -12.75 2.39
C MET A 87 -3.74 -11.32 2.87
N CYS A 88 -4.50 -10.82 3.84
CA CYS A 88 -4.35 -9.46 4.35
C CYS A 88 -2.94 -9.23 4.92
N PHE A 89 -2.39 -10.25 5.60
CA PHE A 89 -1.08 -10.15 6.24
C PHE A 89 0.08 -10.20 5.24
N ARG A 90 -0.11 -10.70 4.01
CA ARG A 90 0.94 -10.68 2.98
C ARG A 90 1.47 -9.26 2.70
N CYS A 91 0.61 -8.25 2.83
CA CYS A 91 1.00 -6.83 2.69
C CYS A 91 1.08 -6.11 4.04
N HIS A 92 0.15 -6.40 4.97
CA HIS A 92 0.04 -5.65 6.21
C HIS A 92 0.98 -6.14 7.32
N ALA A 93 1.45 -7.38 7.28
CA ALA A 93 2.43 -7.97 8.19
C ALA A 93 3.25 -9.06 7.46
N PRO A 94 4.09 -8.68 6.47
CA PRO A 94 4.56 -9.58 5.40
C PRO A 94 5.45 -10.73 5.89
N HIS A 95 5.96 -10.65 7.12
CA HIS A 95 6.65 -11.75 7.77
C HIS A 95 5.76 -13.00 7.99
N ILE A 96 4.45 -12.92 7.77
CA ILE A 96 3.56 -14.09 7.65
C ILE A 96 3.99 -15.04 6.52
N LEU A 97 4.65 -14.53 5.47
CA LEU A 97 5.15 -15.34 4.34
C LEU A 97 6.22 -16.34 4.79
N GLU A 98 6.93 -16.01 5.88
CA GLU A 98 7.91 -16.89 6.50
C GLU A 98 7.30 -17.73 7.63
N TYR A 99 6.24 -17.26 8.28
CA TYR A 99 5.71 -17.82 9.52
C TYR A 99 4.20 -18.10 9.44
N ALA A 100 3.77 -18.78 8.38
CA ALA A 100 2.35 -19.01 8.08
C ALA A 100 1.61 -19.75 9.20
N GLU A 101 2.30 -20.61 9.96
CA GLU A 101 1.77 -21.32 11.12
C GLU A 101 1.36 -20.39 12.27
N HIS A 102 1.86 -19.16 12.30
CA HIS A 102 1.52 -18.15 13.29
C HIS A 102 0.28 -17.32 12.93
N LEU A 103 -0.40 -17.61 11.81
CA LEU A 103 -1.61 -16.89 11.39
C LEU A 103 -2.65 -16.68 12.51
N PRO A 104 -3.00 -17.69 13.35
CA PRO A 104 -3.94 -17.48 14.45
C PRO A 104 -3.47 -16.43 15.47
N ARG A 105 -2.15 -16.35 15.71
CA ARG A 105 -1.57 -15.33 16.58
C ARG A 105 -1.67 -13.94 15.94
N PHE A 106 -1.37 -13.81 14.64
CA PHE A 106 -1.44 -12.54 13.93
C PHE A 106 -2.85 -11.95 14.00
N ILE A 107 -3.86 -12.78 13.74
CA ILE A 107 -5.28 -12.40 13.85
C ILE A 107 -5.58 -11.92 15.27
N LYS A 108 -5.20 -12.70 16.29
CA LYS A 108 -5.44 -12.36 17.70
C LYS A 108 -4.77 -11.04 18.11
N GLU A 109 -3.54 -10.80 17.68
CA GLU A 109 -2.79 -9.56 17.98
C GLU A 109 -3.52 -8.35 17.37
N VAL A 110 -3.99 -8.43 16.12
CA VAL A 110 -4.78 -7.35 15.50
C VAL A 110 -6.10 -7.09 16.25
N GLN A 111 -6.83 -8.16 16.57
CA GLN A 111 -8.11 -8.09 17.29
C GLN A 111 -7.95 -7.61 18.74
N SER A 112 -6.79 -7.78 19.35
CA SER A 112 -6.49 -7.27 20.71
C SER A 112 -6.47 -5.74 20.78
N LYS A 113 -6.36 -5.08 19.63
CA LYS A 113 -6.18 -3.64 19.45
C LYS A 113 -4.83 -3.07 19.92
N ASP A 114 -3.97 -3.89 20.51
CA ASP A 114 -2.64 -3.54 21.02
C ASP A 114 -1.59 -4.60 20.61
N PRO A 115 -1.36 -4.78 19.29
CA PRO A 115 -0.44 -5.79 18.81
C PRO A 115 1.00 -5.49 19.25
N GLN A 116 1.70 -6.51 19.75
CA GLN A 116 3.10 -6.43 20.13
C GLN A 116 4.05 -6.68 18.94
N MET A 117 3.51 -7.26 17.86
CA MET A 117 4.21 -7.43 16.59
C MET A 117 4.10 -6.18 15.73
N ASP A 118 5.14 -5.90 14.95
CA ASP A 118 5.04 -4.89 13.90
C ASP A 118 4.20 -5.44 12.73
N GLY A 119 3.44 -4.54 12.09
CA GLY A 119 2.88 -4.82 10.77
C GLY A 119 3.97 -4.73 9.70
N VAL A 120 4.06 -3.59 9.01
CA VAL A 120 5.18 -3.29 8.11
C VAL A 120 6.27 -2.56 8.92
N GLY A 121 7.13 -3.31 9.58
CA GLY A 121 8.26 -2.81 10.39
C GLY A 121 9.61 -2.83 9.68
N CYS A 122 10.67 -2.45 10.42
CA CYS A 122 12.03 -2.38 9.91
C CYS A 122 12.51 -3.70 9.28
N PRO A 123 12.48 -4.86 9.96
CA PRO A 123 12.96 -6.11 9.36
C PRO A 123 12.02 -6.65 8.28
N GLN A 124 10.73 -6.29 8.31
CA GLN A 124 9.79 -6.66 7.25
C GLN A 124 10.15 -6.00 5.91
N CYS A 125 10.83 -4.86 5.93
CA CYS A 125 11.38 -4.21 4.75
C CYS A 125 12.84 -4.63 4.50
N HIS A 126 13.70 -4.52 5.51
CA HIS A 126 15.16 -4.61 5.37
C HIS A 126 15.73 -6.03 5.33
N LEU A 127 14.90 -7.07 5.46
CA LEU A 127 15.30 -8.47 5.22
C LEU A 127 14.96 -8.96 3.81
N ILE A 128 14.29 -8.14 2.98
CA ILE A 128 13.98 -8.49 1.60
C ILE A 128 15.29 -8.46 0.80
N GLN A 129 15.67 -9.63 0.27
CA GLN A 129 16.87 -9.84 -0.53
C GLN A 129 16.58 -9.81 -2.03
N ASP A 130 15.39 -10.20 -2.44
CA ASP A 130 14.99 -10.22 -3.84
C ASP A 130 13.47 -10.13 -3.99
N VAL A 131 13.02 -9.81 -5.19
CA VAL A 131 11.60 -9.75 -5.57
C VAL A 131 11.39 -10.49 -6.88
N ASP A 132 10.55 -11.54 -6.84
CA ASP A 132 10.11 -12.21 -8.05
C ASP A 132 9.00 -11.42 -8.75
N MET A 133 9.37 -10.78 -9.86
CA MET A 133 8.46 -10.00 -10.71
C MET A 133 7.60 -10.86 -11.65
N ASN A 134 7.84 -12.18 -11.74
CA ASN A 134 7.00 -13.08 -12.53
C ASN A 134 5.74 -13.52 -11.78
N SER A 135 5.72 -13.30 -10.47
CA SER A 135 4.55 -13.50 -9.61
C SER A 135 3.64 -12.26 -9.62
N HIS A 136 2.33 -12.45 -9.47
CA HIS A 136 1.37 -11.34 -9.41
C HIS A 136 0.42 -11.48 -8.21
N PRO A 137 0.53 -10.60 -7.17
CA PRO A 137 1.53 -9.54 -7.04
C PRO A 137 2.97 -10.10 -6.90
N PRO A 138 4.01 -9.29 -7.18
CA PRO A 138 5.40 -9.66 -6.99
C PRO A 138 5.67 -10.18 -5.58
N THR A 139 6.47 -11.22 -5.45
CA THR A 139 6.69 -11.90 -4.16
C THR A 139 8.11 -11.65 -3.65
N PRO A 140 8.28 -11.16 -2.40
CA PRO A 140 9.60 -10.96 -1.83
C PRO A 140 10.22 -12.29 -1.38
N THR A 141 11.55 -12.36 -1.46
CA THR A 141 12.37 -13.37 -0.78
C THR A 141 13.06 -12.74 0.41
N PHE A 142 12.91 -13.33 1.60
CA PHE A 142 13.56 -12.86 2.82
C PHE A 142 14.86 -13.61 3.10
N GLN A 143 15.93 -12.88 3.45
CA GLN A 143 17.12 -13.47 4.05
C GLN A 143 17.08 -13.32 5.57
N LEU A 144 16.65 -14.37 6.26
CA LEU A 144 16.61 -14.36 7.73
C LEU A 144 18.04 -14.48 8.29
N GLY A 145 18.37 -13.66 9.28
CA GLY A 145 19.70 -13.66 9.88
C GLY A 145 20.08 -12.30 10.47
N THR A 146 21.37 -12.04 10.50
CA THR A 146 21.94 -10.79 11.01
C THR A 146 22.25 -9.78 9.91
N THR A 147 21.96 -10.08 8.64
CA THR A 147 22.20 -9.16 7.53
C THR A 147 20.98 -8.29 7.31
N ILE A 148 21.18 -6.98 7.32
CA ILE A 148 20.18 -5.96 7.03
C ILE A 148 20.57 -5.29 5.72
N PHE A 149 19.66 -5.29 4.74
CA PHE A 149 19.93 -4.71 3.43
C PHE A 149 19.52 -3.25 3.38
N GLY A 150 20.17 -2.48 2.50
CA GLY A 150 19.80 -1.10 2.24
C GLY A 150 20.51 -0.52 1.04
N GLY A 151 20.28 0.77 0.79
CA GLY A 151 20.83 1.47 -0.36
C GLY A 151 22.22 2.08 -0.16
N TYR A 152 22.90 1.89 0.97
CA TYR A 152 24.17 2.58 1.25
C TYR A 152 25.40 1.83 0.72
N ASP A 153 26.28 2.54 0.00
CA ASP A 153 27.53 1.97 -0.53
C ASP A 153 28.56 1.63 0.55
N LYS A 154 28.56 2.38 1.67
CA LYS A 154 29.49 2.18 2.79
C LYS A 154 28.74 2.29 4.11
N ALA A 155 28.21 1.17 4.58
CA ALA A 155 27.62 1.12 5.92
C ALA A 155 28.72 1.14 7.00
N ALA A 156 28.42 1.74 8.15
CA ALA A 156 29.31 1.66 9.31
C ALA A 156 29.35 0.24 9.89
N GLU A 157 30.54 -0.23 10.22
CA GLU A 157 30.73 -1.49 10.94
C GLU A 157 30.19 -1.37 12.37
N ASN A 158 29.56 -2.43 12.87
CA ASN A 158 29.00 -2.50 14.20
C ASN A 158 28.83 -3.96 14.65
N LEU A 159 28.48 -4.16 15.93
CA LEU A 159 28.30 -5.50 16.51
C LEU A 159 26.84 -6.00 16.49
N ALA A 160 25.89 -5.17 16.07
CA ALA A 160 24.46 -5.49 16.15
C ALA A 160 23.98 -6.29 14.93
N HIS A 161 24.39 -5.88 13.73
CA HIS A 161 24.03 -6.54 12.49
C HIS A 161 25.06 -6.25 11.39
N GLN A 162 25.13 -7.15 10.40
CA GLN A 162 25.83 -6.89 9.15
C GLN A 162 24.94 -6.00 8.27
N SER A 163 25.55 -5.04 7.58
CA SER A 163 24.86 -4.23 6.58
C SER A 163 25.36 -4.58 5.19
N GLN A 164 24.43 -4.77 4.26
CA GLN A 164 24.77 -5.08 2.87
C GLN A 164 24.02 -4.17 1.91
N LYS A 165 24.76 -3.57 0.97
CA LYS A 165 24.14 -2.82 -0.12
C LYS A 165 23.36 -3.78 -1.03
N LEU A 166 22.16 -3.38 -1.41
CA LEU A 166 21.41 -4.03 -2.47
C LEU A 166 20.68 -2.97 -3.32
N ASP A 167 20.88 -3.01 -4.64
CA ASP A 167 20.32 -2.01 -5.56
C ASP A 167 18.79 -2.03 -5.59
N LEU A 168 18.16 -3.16 -5.23
CA LEU A 168 16.71 -3.29 -4.99
C LEU A 168 16.13 -2.14 -4.15
N TYR A 169 16.84 -1.65 -3.14
CA TYR A 169 16.38 -0.58 -2.25
C TYR A 169 16.34 0.80 -2.93
N ARG A 170 16.80 0.90 -4.18
CA ARG A 170 16.73 2.08 -5.05
C ARG A 170 15.84 1.84 -6.27
N GLU A 171 15.05 0.78 -6.28
CA GLU A 171 14.18 0.40 -7.41
C GLU A 171 12.71 0.32 -6.97
N SER A 172 11.79 0.75 -7.84
CA SER A 172 10.34 0.68 -7.58
C SER A 172 9.83 -0.74 -7.38
N LYS A 173 10.54 -1.75 -7.93
CA LYS A 173 10.20 -3.18 -7.78
C LYS A 173 10.12 -3.63 -6.30
N PHE A 174 10.83 -2.94 -5.41
CA PHE A 174 10.75 -3.17 -3.97
C PHE A 174 9.36 -2.86 -3.39
N CYS A 175 8.72 -1.77 -3.84
CA CYS A 175 7.46 -1.28 -3.29
C CYS A 175 6.25 -2.11 -3.78
N VAL A 176 6.36 -2.68 -4.97
CA VAL A 176 5.25 -3.37 -5.65
C VAL A 176 4.99 -4.78 -5.13
N THR A 177 5.80 -5.28 -4.20
CA THR A 177 5.46 -6.49 -3.42
C THR A 177 4.14 -6.35 -2.67
N CYS A 178 3.80 -5.10 -2.30
CA CYS A 178 2.59 -4.76 -1.58
C CYS A 178 1.70 -3.77 -2.36
N HIS A 179 2.27 -2.94 -3.25
CA HIS A 179 1.54 -1.84 -3.91
C HIS A 179 1.08 -2.12 -5.35
N ASP A 180 1.22 -3.35 -5.85
CA ASP A 180 0.80 -3.72 -7.21
C ASP A 180 -0.70 -4.06 -7.31
N SER A 181 -1.12 -5.08 -6.57
CA SER A 181 -2.46 -5.66 -6.63
C SER A 181 -2.74 -6.50 -5.38
N LEU A 182 -4.00 -6.89 -5.20
CA LEU A 182 -4.38 -7.82 -4.13
C LEU A 182 -3.79 -9.20 -4.39
N PRO A 183 -3.23 -9.88 -3.36
CA PRO A 183 -2.91 -11.29 -3.47
C PRO A 183 -4.17 -12.10 -3.78
N LYS A 184 -4.05 -13.03 -4.74
CA LYS A 184 -5.18 -13.88 -5.17
C LYS A 184 -5.56 -14.87 -4.07
N ILE A 185 -6.87 -15.01 -3.86
CA ILE A 185 -7.50 -15.97 -2.96
C ILE A 185 -8.51 -16.82 -3.74
N SER A 186 -9.11 -17.81 -3.09
CA SER A 186 -10.20 -18.59 -3.68
C SER A 186 -11.32 -17.69 -4.17
N GLY A 187 -11.67 -17.84 -5.45
CA GLY A 187 -12.75 -17.07 -6.07
C GLY A 187 -12.38 -15.62 -6.42
N SER A 188 -11.14 -15.16 -6.25
CA SER A 188 -10.69 -13.87 -6.79
C SER A 188 -10.97 -13.78 -8.29
N ALA A 189 -11.39 -12.60 -8.75
CA ALA A 189 -11.46 -12.35 -10.18
C ALA A 189 -10.07 -12.41 -10.81
N LYS A 190 -10.00 -12.99 -12.00
CA LYS A 190 -8.72 -13.23 -12.70
C LYS A 190 -8.13 -11.96 -13.30
N ASP A 191 -8.98 -11.03 -13.71
CA ASP A 191 -8.63 -9.93 -14.61
C ASP A 191 -8.94 -8.54 -14.02
N LEU A 192 -8.84 -8.39 -12.69
CA LEU A 192 -8.93 -7.05 -12.09
C LEU A 192 -7.65 -6.27 -12.39
N PRO A 193 -7.76 -5.00 -12.83
CA PRO A 193 -6.59 -4.17 -13.09
C PRO A 193 -5.84 -3.86 -11.80
N GLY A 194 -4.51 -3.89 -11.87
CA GLY A 194 -3.63 -3.44 -10.80
C GLY A 194 -3.90 -1.99 -10.37
N TRP A 195 -3.31 -1.63 -9.24
CA TRP A 195 -3.57 -0.36 -8.58
C TRP A 195 -2.84 0.80 -9.22
N LEU A 196 -1.61 0.57 -9.68
CA LEU A 196 -0.72 1.63 -10.15
C LEU A 196 -0.98 2.06 -11.61
N GLY A 197 -1.72 1.27 -12.40
CA GLY A 197 -1.88 1.54 -13.83
C GLY A 197 -0.60 1.20 -14.61
N SER A 198 -0.32 1.88 -15.71
CA SER A 198 0.86 1.65 -16.55
C SER A 198 2.11 2.38 -16.04
N TRP A 199 2.37 2.33 -14.74
CA TRP A 199 3.37 3.15 -14.06
C TRP A 199 4.79 2.92 -14.59
N GLU A 200 5.13 1.67 -14.94
CA GLU A 200 6.44 1.27 -15.50
C GLU A 200 6.77 1.98 -16.82
N LYS A 201 5.74 2.44 -17.55
CA LYS A 201 5.88 3.08 -18.87
C LYS A 201 5.91 4.61 -18.78
N THR A 202 5.80 5.17 -17.60
CA THR A 202 5.75 6.63 -17.40
C THR A 202 7.09 7.29 -17.59
N LYS A 203 7.09 8.60 -17.85
CA LYS A 203 8.33 9.36 -18.00
C LYS A 203 9.11 9.40 -16.70
N SER A 204 8.44 9.50 -15.55
CA SER A 204 9.14 9.54 -14.27
C SER A 204 9.91 8.25 -14.00
N GLU A 205 9.25 7.08 -14.15
CA GLU A 205 9.91 5.79 -13.92
C GLU A 205 11.04 5.53 -14.92
N THR A 206 10.77 5.75 -16.22
CA THR A 206 11.78 5.51 -17.28
C THR A 206 12.97 6.47 -17.24
N ASN A 207 12.84 7.63 -16.58
CA ASN A 207 13.94 8.55 -16.29
C ASN A 207 14.63 8.28 -14.95
N GLY A 208 14.41 7.11 -14.34
CA GLY A 208 15.10 6.69 -13.11
C GLY A 208 14.63 7.42 -11.86
N LYS A 209 13.35 7.85 -11.80
CA LYS A 209 12.73 8.35 -10.57
C LYS A 209 11.83 7.27 -9.97
N PRO A 210 12.38 6.38 -9.12
CA PRO A 210 11.60 5.29 -8.55
C PRO A 210 10.65 5.81 -7.47
N CYS A 211 9.77 4.94 -6.94
CA CYS A 211 8.82 5.28 -5.88
C CYS A 211 9.48 6.04 -4.71
N GLN A 212 10.66 5.58 -4.30
CA GLN A 212 11.45 6.14 -3.19
C GLN A 212 11.83 7.62 -3.41
N SER A 213 11.95 8.08 -4.67
CA SER A 213 12.34 9.46 -4.95
C SER A 213 11.35 10.51 -4.44
N CYS A 214 10.06 10.17 -4.41
CA CYS A 214 8.98 11.02 -3.87
C CYS A 214 8.51 10.53 -2.49
N HIS A 215 8.45 9.22 -2.28
CA HIS A 215 7.90 8.62 -1.06
C HIS A 215 8.95 8.31 0.01
N MET A 216 10.24 8.51 -0.25
CA MET A 216 11.30 8.43 0.75
C MET A 216 12.33 9.55 0.51
N PRO A 217 11.89 10.82 0.53
CA PRO A 217 12.73 11.94 0.11
C PRO A 217 14.01 11.98 0.95
N GLU A 218 15.15 12.22 0.30
CA GLU A 218 16.43 12.26 0.99
C GLU A 218 16.54 13.50 1.90
N ALA A 219 17.10 13.30 3.09
CA ALA A 219 17.55 14.35 3.99
C ALA A 219 19.04 14.17 4.31
N VAL A 220 19.73 15.22 4.76
CA VAL A 220 21.12 15.11 5.24
C VAL A 220 21.10 14.94 6.75
N ASP A 221 21.48 13.77 7.23
CA ASP A 221 21.45 13.42 8.65
C ASP A 221 22.41 12.26 8.97
N GLU A 222 22.49 11.90 10.25
CA GLU A 222 23.11 10.66 10.70
C GLU A 222 22.14 9.49 10.48
N SER A 223 22.56 8.43 9.78
CA SER A 223 21.72 7.23 9.62
C SER A 223 21.58 6.43 10.91
N ALA A 224 22.58 6.47 11.78
CA ALA A 224 22.56 5.93 13.14
C ALA A 224 23.32 6.87 14.08
N ASN A 225 22.97 6.87 15.36
CA ASN A 225 23.55 7.72 16.39
C ASN A 225 25.10 7.67 16.34
N GLY A 226 25.74 8.82 16.08
CA GLY A 226 27.19 8.94 16.04
C GLY A 226 27.84 8.41 14.75
N GLU A 227 27.06 8.05 13.74
CA GLU A 227 27.56 7.75 12.40
C GLU A 227 27.86 9.04 11.61
N LYS A 228 28.74 8.95 10.61
CA LYS A 228 28.97 10.04 9.66
C LYS A 228 27.66 10.49 8.98
N VAL A 229 27.40 11.80 9.07
CA VAL A 229 26.36 12.52 8.33
C VAL A 229 26.44 12.25 6.83
N ARG A 230 25.29 11.92 6.24
CA ARG A 230 25.15 11.56 4.83
C ARG A 230 23.73 11.85 4.35
N LYS A 231 23.47 11.58 3.08
CA LYS A 231 22.11 11.50 2.55
C LYS A 231 21.44 10.24 3.10
N VAL A 232 20.31 10.42 3.77
CA VAL A 232 19.49 9.39 4.41
C VAL A 232 18.09 9.47 3.81
N ALA A 233 17.52 8.32 3.45
CA ALA A 233 16.14 8.27 2.98
C ALA A 233 15.18 8.47 4.15
N ASN A 234 14.21 9.37 3.99
CA ASN A 234 13.18 9.58 5.00
C ASN A 234 12.19 8.41 5.04
N HIS A 235 11.84 7.93 6.22
CA HIS A 235 10.95 6.77 6.42
C HIS A 235 9.54 7.16 6.89
N SER A 236 9.10 8.40 6.63
CA SER A 236 7.73 8.82 6.93
C SER A 236 6.72 8.41 5.85
N PHE A 237 7.21 7.95 4.69
CA PHE A 237 6.43 7.48 3.56
C PHE A 237 5.25 8.39 3.20
N PRO A 238 5.48 9.70 2.92
CA PRO A 238 4.40 10.64 2.73
C PRO A 238 3.52 10.21 1.55
N GLY A 239 2.22 10.44 1.65
CA GLY A 239 1.24 10.05 0.64
C GLY A 239 0.01 10.93 0.77
N ARG A 240 -1.16 10.34 1.07
CA ARG A 240 -2.40 11.10 1.40
C ARG A 240 -2.17 12.12 2.52
N PHE A 241 -1.36 11.77 3.52
CA PHE A 241 -0.93 12.67 4.58
C PHE A 241 0.53 13.07 4.35
N GLY A 242 0.89 14.32 4.67
CA GLY A 242 2.20 14.91 4.37
C GLY A 242 2.19 15.82 3.14
N LYS A 243 3.28 16.56 2.94
CA LYS A 243 3.35 17.65 1.94
C LYS A 243 3.39 17.16 0.49
N VAL A 244 3.88 15.95 0.23
CA VAL A 244 4.06 15.40 -1.13
C VAL A 244 2.78 15.45 -1.96
N ARG A 245 1.60 15.25 -1.35
CA ARG A 245 0.32 15.33 -2.07
C ARG A 245 0.08 16.68 -2.74
N ALA A 246 0.58 17.78 -2.17
CA ALA A 246 0.39 19.12 -2.71
C ALA A 246 1.17 19.31 -4.02
N GLU A 247 2.13 18.43 -4.28
CA GLU A 247 2.94 18.37 -5.50
C GLU A 247 2.44 17.29 -6.47
N ALA A 248 1.37 16.56 -6.13
CA ALA A 248 0.87 15.45 -6.94
C ALA A 248 0.09 15.91 -8.19
N VAL A 249 -0.41 17.15 -8.19
CA VAL A 249 -1.19 17.71 -9.30
C VAL A 249 -0.90 19.19 -9.51
N THR A 250 -1.09 19.68 -10.74
CA THR A 250 -1.37 21.10 -10.97
C THR A 250 -2.82 21.29 -11.36
N LEU A 251 -3.47 22.29 -10.75
CA LEU A 251 -4.86 22.62 -10.95
C LEU A 251 -4.98 24.01 -11.55
N ASP A 252 -5.70 24.13 -12.66
CA ASP A 252 -6.06 25.41 -13.26
C ASP A 252 -7.50 25.40 -13.78
N PHE A 253 -8.04 26.56 -14.13
CA PHE A 253 -9.33 26.63 -14.81
C PHE A 253 -9.48 27.88 -15.67
N THR A 254 -10.31 27.77 -16.69
CA THR A 254 -10.83 28.90 -17.46
C THR A 254 -12.31 29.08 -17.19
N THR A 255 -12.83 30.27 -17.46
CA THR A 255 -14.25 30.58 -17.24
C THR A 255 -14.79 31.37 -18.42
N GLU A 256 -15.94 30.93 -18.92
CA GLU A 256 -16.72 31.61 -19.94
C GLU A 256 -18.07 31.96 -19.36
N THR A 257 -18.51 33.20 -19.54
CA THR A 257 -19.75 33.71 -18.92
C THR A 257 -20.65 34.35 -19.96
N THR A 258 -21.92 33.96 -19.95
CA THR A 258 -23.03 34.66 -20.60
C THR A 258 -24.00 35.19 -19.53
N PRO A 259 -24.95 36.08 -19.86
CA PRO A 259 -25.93 36.57 -18.88
C PRO A 259 -26.78 35.48 -18.24
N GLU A 260 -27.02 34.37 -18.95
CA GLU A 260 -27.85 33.25 -18.49
C GLU A 260 -27.04 32.11 -17.89
N THR A 261 -25.93 31.74 -18.54
CA THR A 261 -25.14 30.55 -18.21
C THR A 261 -23.64 30.85 -18.16
N SER A 262 -22.97 30.24 -17.19
CA SER A 262 -21.52 30.26 -17.06
C SER A 262 -20.98 28.85 -17.15
N GLN A 263 -19.78 28.74 -17.72
CA GLN A 263 -19.05 27.49 -17.84
C GLN A 263 -17.66 27.67 -17.21
N VAL A 264 -17.25 26.68 -16.42
CA VAL A 264 -15.89 26.57 -15.90
C VAL A 264 -15.28 25.29 -16.43
N GLN A 265 -14.16 25.42 -17.14
CA GLN A 265 -13.37 24.30 -17.61
C GLN A 265 -12.16 24.14 -16.68
N VAL A 266 -12.15 23.07 -15.91
CA VAL A 266 -11.10 22.76 -14.94
C VAL A 266 -10.08 21.81 -15.58
N SER A 267 -8.81 22.20 -15.56
CA SER A 267 -7.68 21.37 -16.02
C SER A 267 -6.92 20.82 -14.82
N ILE A 268 -6.74 19.50 -14.80
CA ILE A 268 -6.06 18.77 -13.72
C ILE A 268 -4.95 17.95 -14.37
N GLN A 269 -3.71 18.36 -14.16
CA GLN A 269 -2.54 17.60 -14.60
C GLN A 269 -2.05 16.74 -13.44
N SER A 270 -2.07 15.43 -13.60
CA SER A 270 -1.40 14.49 -12.71
C SER A 270 0.11 14.61 -12.90
N LEU A 271 0.86 14.78 -11.81
CA LEU A 271 2.32 14.80 -11.82
C LEU A 271 2.93 13.49 -11.30
N VAL A 272 2.08 12.50 -10.98
CA VAL A 272 2.50 11.23 -10.41
C VAL A 272 2.49 10.10 -11.45
N PRO A 273 3.43 9.15 -11.36
CA PRO A 273 3.57 8.07 -12.34
C PRO A 273 2.63 6.89 -12.11
N HIS A 274 1.61 7.02 -11.28
CA HIS A 274 0.66 5.96 -11.01
C HIS A 274 -0.77 6.54 -10.97
N ASN A 275 -1.78 5.67 -10.88
CA ASN A 275 -3.15 6.14 -10.70
C ASN A 275 -3.27 7.02 -9.44
N LEU A 276 -4.07 8.08 -9.53
CA LEU A 276 -4.37 9.00 -8.43
C LEU A 276 -5.90 9.11 -8.27
N PRO A 277 -6.47 8.66 -7.14
CA PRO A 277 -5.81 7.91 -6.07
C PRO A 277 -5.50 6.45 -6.45
N LEU A 278 -4.71 5.74 -5.63
CA LEU A 278 -4.62 4.27 -5.67
C LEU A 278 -6.01 3.67 -5.36
N PRO A 279 -6.53 2.69 -6.12
CA PRO A 279 -7.94 2.31 -6.10
C PRO A 279 -8.36 1.32 -4.99
N HIS A 280 -8.13 1.69 -3.73
CA HIS A 280 -8.65 0.93 -2.59
C HIS A 280 -10.14 1.30 -2.33
N PRO A 281 -11.10 0.37 -2.51
CA PRO A 281 -12.53 0.62 -2.33
C PRO A 281 -12.83 1.19 -0.94
N GLY A 282 -13.74 2.16 -0.81
CA GLY A 282 -14.12 2.70 0.50
C GLY A 282 -13.10 3.66 1.15
N TRP A 283 -11.81 3.63 0.79
CA TRP A 283 -10.77 4.50 1.38
C TRP A 283 -10.20 5.55 0.44
N SER A 284 -10.12 5.22 -0.84
CA SER A 284 -9.40 6.03 -1.81
C SER A 284 -10.33 6.67 -2.83
N ARG A 285 -10.65 7.93 -2.56
CA ARG A 285 -11.44 8.77 -3.45
C ARG A 285 -10.86 10.17 -3.45
N VAL A 286 -10.66 10.74 -4.63
CA VAL A 286 -10.34 12.15 -4.80
C VAL A 286 -11.57 12.87 -5.35
N VAL A 287 -11.81 14.09 -4.92
CA VAL A 287 -12.97 14.90 -5.30
C VAL A 287 -12.51 16.24 -5.82
N VAL A 288 -12.96 16.59 -7.03
CA VAL A 288 -12.97 17.98 -7.50
C VAL A 288 -14.27 18.60 -7.05
N ASP A 289 -14.19 19.64 -6.24
CA ASP A 289 -15.33 20.46 -5.82
C ASP A 289 -15.24 21.82 -6.53
N LEU A 290 -16.21 22.11 -7.39
CA LEU A 290 -16.45 23.46 -7.89
C LEU A 290 -17.45 24.14 -6.96
N SER A 291 -17.06 25.26 -6.37
CA SER A 291 -17.93 26.11 -5.56
C SER A 291 -17.94 27.53 -6.13
N ILE A 292 -19.14 28.05 -6.42
CA ILE A 292 -19.35 29.41 -6.92
C ILE A 292 -19.96 30.26 -5.81
N PHE A 293 -19.34 31.40 -5.54
CA PHE A 293 -19.85 32.36 -4.57
C PHE A 293 -20.21 33.67 -5.27
N GLY A 294 -21.46 34.11 -5.07
CA GLY A 294 -21.99 35.34 -5.66
C GLY A 294 -21.90 36.52 -4.70
N LYS A 295 -22.96 37.34 -4.69
CA LYS A 295 -23.08 38.51 -3.80
C LYS A 295 -22.87 38.12 -2.33
N ASN A 296 -22.13 38.96 -1.59
CA ASN A 296 -21.82 38.77 -0.18
C ASN A 296 -21.14 37.44 0.15
N LEU A 297 -20.39 36.86 -0.79
CA LEU A 297 -19.72 35.56 -0.65
C LEU A 297 -20.70 34.42 -0.30
N LYS A 298 -21.97 34.53 -0.69
CA LYS A 298 -22.93 33.44 -0.54
C LYS A 298 -22.63 32.38 -1.59
N LYS A 299 -22.50 31.12 -1.18
CA LYS A 299 -22.41 29.99 -2.11
C LYS A 299 -23.73 29.88 -2.88
N VAL A 300 -23.66 30.02 -4.21
CA VAL A 300 -24.82 30.00 -5.11
C VAL A 300 -24.86 28.75 -5.99
N TYR A 301 -23.73 28.09 -6.18
CA TYR A 301 -23.64 26.84 -6.91
C TYR A 301 -22.53 25.95 -6.35
N ASN A 302 -22.75 24.64 -6.41
CA ASN A 302 -21.76 23.63 -6.09
C ASN A 302 -21.99 22.37 -6.91
N GLU A 303 -20.91 21.80 -7.43
CA GLU A 303 -20.94 20.52 -8.12
C GLU A 303 -19.62 19.78 -7.88
N GLN A 304 -19.70 18.45 -7.79
CA GLN A 304 -18.55 17.59 -7.52
C GLN A 304 -18.31 16.57 -8.65
N ARG A 305 -17.05 16.22 -8.84
CA ARG A 305 -16.61 15.08 -9.65
C ARG A 305 -15.76 14.16 -8.78
N PHE A 306 -16.05 12.86 -8.85
CA PHE A 306 -15.40 11.83 -8.04
C PHE A 306 -14.42 11.03 -8.89
N TYR A 307 -13.18 10.93 -8.41
CA TYR A 307 -12.09 10.14 -8.99
C TYR A 307 -11.84 8.95 -8.08
N GLU A 308 -12.38 7.82 -8.51
CA GLU A 308 -12.32 6.55 -7.80
C GLU A 308 -12.50 5.37 -8.77
N ARG A 309 -12.23 4.17 -8.28
CA ARG A 309 -12.62 2.92 -8.93
C ARG A 309 -13.64 2.22 -8.05
N THR A 310 -14.85 2.02 -8.56
CA THR A 310 -15.89 1.24 -7.88
C THR A 310 -15.88 -0.18 -8.40
N PHE A 311 -16.02 -1.13 -7.49
CA PHE A 311 -16.00 -2.56 -7.81
C PHE A 311 -17.38 -3.16 -7.57
N GLY A 312 -17.73 -4.12 -8.41
CA GLY A 312 -18.93 -4.94 -8.27
C GLY A 312 -18.59 -6.28 -7.66
N ASN A 313 -19.40 -6.74 -6.71
CA ASN A 313 -19.33 -8.09 -6.16
C ASN A 313 -19.90 -9.14 -7.15
N ALA A 314 -20.08 -10.38 -6.70
CA ALA A 314 -20.60 -11.47 -7.53
C ALA A 314 -22.02 -11.21 -8.06
N GLU A 315 -22.85 -10.50 -7.30
CA GLU A 315 -24.21 -10.07 -7.71
C GLU A 315 -24.20 -8.79 -8.55
N GLY A 316 -23.02 -8.20 -8.80
CA GLY A 316 -22.85 -6.95 -9.53
C GLY A 316 -23.21 -5.69 -8.74
N LYS A 317 -23.44 -5.79 -7.43
CA LYS A 317 -23.65 -4.64 -6.53
C LYS A 317 -22.31 -4.01 -6.16
N GLU A 318 -22.30 -2.70 -5.94
CA GLU A 318 -21.10 -2.00 -5.46
C GLU A 318 -20.61 -2.59 -4.12
N THR A 319 -19.31 -2.77 -3.99
CA THR A 319 -18.66 -3.20 -2.74
C THR A 319 -17.51 -2.27 -2.39
N VAL A 320 -17.32 -2.11 -1.08
CA VAL A 320 -16.18 -1.42 -0.46
C VAL A 320 -15.13 -2.41 0.07
N PHE A 321 -15.26 -3.69 -0.26
CA PHE A 321 -14.36 -4.75 0.17
C PHE A 321 -13.63 -5.36 -1.03
N ASP A 322 -12.31 -5.22 -1.04
CA ASP A 322 -11.41 -5.72 -2.07
C ASP A 322 -11.57 -7.21 -2.39
N PHE A 323 -11.74 -8.04 -1.35
CA PHE A 323 -11.87 -9.49 -1.50
C PHE A 323 -13.21 -9.91 -2.12
N GLU A 324 -14.22 -9.04 -2.10
CA GLU A 324 -15.52 -9.29 -2.76
C GLU A 324 -15.51 -8.90 -4.24
N ALA A 325 -14.56 -8.05 -4.66
CA ALA A 325 -14.52 -7.49 -6.01
C ALA A 325 -14.41 -8.58 -7.09
N LYS A 326 -15.35 -8.57 -8.05
CA LYS A 326 -15.38 -9.46 -9.21
C LYS A 326 -15.19 -8.73 -10.54
N LYS A 327 -15.55 -7.45 -10.61
CA LYS A 327 -15.38 -6.60 -11.79
C LYS A 327 -15.28 -5.15 -11.40
N VAL A 328 -14.74 -4.34 -12.31
CA VAL A 328 -14.80 -2.88 -12.21
C VAL A 328 -16.15 -2.43 -12.76
N LEU A 329 -16.89 -1.63 -11.98
CA LEU A 329 -18.16 -1.02 -12.40
C LEU A 329 -17.92 0.35 -13.02
N ARG A 330 -17.06 1.15 -12.38
CA ARG A 330 -16.66 2.48 -12.86
C ARG A 330 -15.21 2.74 -12.50
N ASP A 331 -14.45 3.33 -13.42
CA ASP A 331 -13.08 3.76 -13.18
C ASP A 331 -12.94 5.20 -13.69
N THR A 332 -12.73 6.10 -12.74
CA THR A 332 -12.60 7.54 -12.99
C THR A 332 -11.28 8.08 -12.47
N LEU A 333 -10.37 7.21 -12.03
CA LEU A 333 -9.06 7.58 -11.49
C LEU A 333 -8.32 8.51 -12.46
N LEU A 334 -7.54 9.43 -11.91
CA LEU A 334 -6.54 10.12 -12.73
C LEU A 334 -5.47 9.09 -13.12
N LYS A 335 -5.26 8.89 -14.41
CA LYS A 335 -4.24 7.97 -14.93
C LYS A 335 -2.83 8.54 -14.76
N PRO A 336 -1.78 7.70 -14.83
CA PRO A 336 -0.40 8.15 -14.67
C PRO A 336 -0.06 9.32 -15.60
N GLU A 337 0.46 10.41 -15.02
CA GLU A 337 0.91 11.62 -15.74
C GLU A 337 -0.14 12.25 -16.71
N GLU A 338 -1.43 11.91 -16.58
CA GLU A 338 -2.44 12.40 -17.51
C GLU A 338 -2.87 13.86 -17.24
N MET A 339 -3.40 14.51 -18.27
CA MET A 339 -4.19 15.73 -18.14
C MET A 339 -5.67 15.39 -18.25
N ARG A 340 -6.46 15.73 -17.24
CA ARG A 340 -7.93 15.66 -17.26
C ARG A 340 -8.52 17.05 -17.41
N VAL A 341 -9.60 17.13 -18.19
CA VAL A 341 -10.43 18.32 -18.28
C VAL A 341 -11.86 18.00 -17.85
N GLU A 342 -12.38 18.74 -16.89
CA GLU A 342 -13.78 18.67 -16.45
C GLU A 342 -14.50 19.96 -16.82
N VAL A 343 -15.73 19.83 -17.32
CA VAL A 343 -16.56 20.99 -17.69
C VAL A 343 -17.76 21.04 -16.76
N PHE A 344 -17.95 22.20 -16.15
CA PHE A 344 -19.08 22.49 -15.27
C PHE A 344 -19.90 23.63 -15.88
N THR A 345 -21.22 23.45 -15.95
CA THR A 345 -22.14 24.45 -16.50
C THR A 345 -23.20 24.78 -15.47
N PHE A 346 -23.41 26.06 -15.20
CA PHE A 346 -24.33 26.53 -14.17
C PHE A 346 -24.97 27.87 -14.51
N PRO A 347 -26.11 28.24 -13.88
CA PRO A 347 -26.74 29.55 -14.10
C PRO A 347 -25.82 30.69 -13.63
N THR A 348 -25.64 31.71 -14.47
CA THR A 348 -24.85 32.89 -14.10
C THR A 348 -25.51 33.65 -12.95
N PRO A 349 -24.78 34.01 -11.88
CA PRO A 349 -25.34 34.81 -10.79
C PRO A 349 -25.83 36.18 -11.28
N LYS A 350 -27.11 36.48 -11.09
CA LYS A 350 -27.74 37.70 -11.65
C LYS A 350 -27.61 38.94 -10.77
N ASP A 351 -27.36 38.76 -9.48
CA ASP A 351 -27.39 39.82 -8.46
C ASP A 351 -26.00 40.32 -8.05
N ALA A 352 -24.95 39.94 -8.79
CA ALA A 352 -23.57 40.33 -8.51
C ALA A 352 -22.85 40.81 -9.78
N PRO A 353 -21.93 41.80 -9.68
CA PRO A 353 -21.09 42.22 -10.81
C PRO A 353 -19.94 41.23 -11.11
N SER A 354 -19.70 40.28 -10.21
CA SER A 354 -18.64 39.27 -10.29
C SER A 354 -19.05 38.03 -9.50
N MET A 355 -18.39 36.91 -9.76
CA MET A 355 -18.47 35.71 -8.93
C MET A 355 -17.09 35.21 -8.55
N ASP A 356 -16.95 34.64 -7.36
CA ASP A 356 -15.77 33.88 -6.98
C ASP A 356 -15.93 32.43 -7.43
N VAL A 357 -14.98 31.97 -8.25
CA VAL A 357 -14.86 30.58 -8.67
C VAL A 357 -13.78 29.94 -7.80
N VAL A 358 -14.16 28.93 -7.01
CA VAL A 358 -13.24 28.16 -6.18
C VAL A 358 -13.28 26.70 -6.62
N VAL A 359 -12.13 26.19 -7.06
CA VAL A 359 -11.96 24.77 -7.39
C VAL A 359 -11.02 24.17 -6.36
N THR A 360 -11.49 23.13 -5.66
CA THR A 360 -10.69 22.43 -4.64
C THR A 360 -10.59 20.95 -5.01
N LEU A 361 -9.37 20.43 -5.00
CA LEU A 361 -9.10 19.00 -5.12
C LEU A 361 -8.78 18.42 -3.74
N THR A 362 -9.51 17.39 -3.31
CA THR A 362 -9.36 16.81 -1.97
C THR A 362 -9.33 15.28 -2.01
N TYR A 363 -8.56 14.65 -1.13
CA TYR A 363 -8.83 13.28 -0.73
C TYR A 363 -10.07 13.26 0.17
N ALA A 364 -11.07 12.48 -0.21
CA ALA A 364 -12.29 12.31 0.57
C ALA A 364 -12.07 11.39 1.78
N PRO A 365 -12.87 11.56 2.85
CA PRO A 365 -12.97 10.60 3.95
C PRO A 365 -13.25 9.16 3.48
N VAL A 366 -13.10 8.21 4.39
CA VAL A 366 -13.67 6.87 4.25
C VAL A 366 -15.15 6.98 3.88
N HIS A 367 -15.59 6.14 2.95
CA HIS A 367 -16.92 6.18 2.36
C HIS A 367 -17.44 4.76 2.16
N GLY A 368 -18.76 4.62 1.98
CA GLY A 368 -19.40 3.34 1.77
C GLY A 368 -20.79 3.29 2.39
N PRO A 369 -21.36 2.08 2.48
CA PRO A 369 -22.61 1.83 3.19
C PRO A 369 -22.57 2.35 4.64
N GLU A 370 -23.72 2.78 5.16
CA GLU A 370 -23.83 3.41 6.49
C GLU A 370 -23.41 2.46 7.62
N ASP A 371 -23.72 1.18 7.51
CA ASP A 371 -23.32 0.14 8.46
C ASP A 371 -21.80 -0.02 8.50
N PHE A 372 -21.13 -0.02 7.34
CA PHE A 372 -19.67 -0.03 7.26
C PHE A 372 -19.07 1.19 7.97
N LEU A 373 -19.56 2.39 7.68
CA LEU A 373 -19.06 3.62 8.30
C LEU A 373 -19.26 3.63 9.82
N LYS A 374 -20.40 3.14 10.31
CA LYS A 374 -20.66 2.99 11.75
C LYS A 374 -19.69 2.01 12.41
N MET A 375 -19.41 0.87 11.79
CA MET A 375 -18.43 -0.09 12.32
C MET A 375 -17.03 0.54 12.39
N VAL A 376 -16.61 1.27 11.35
CA VAL A 376 -15.33 1.97 11.34
C VAL A 376 -15.25 3.04 12.42
N GLU A 377 -16.32 3.81 12.63
CA GLU A 377 -16.39 4.81 13.69
C GLU A 377 -16.30 4.18 15.08
N GLN A 378 -17.03 3.09 15.32
CA GLN A 378 -17.01 2.37 16.61
C GLN A 378 -15.65 1.74 16.91
N GLU A 379 -14.95 1.27 15.89
CA GLU A 379 -13.61 0.70 16.03
C GLU A 379 -12.53 1.79 16.21
N ALA A 380 -12.78 3.01 15.71
CA ALA A 380 -11.84 4.11 15.82
C ALA A 380 -11.82 4.72 17.22
N ALA A 381 -10.64 4.74 17.86
CA ALA A 381 -10.45 5.32 19.19
C ALA A 381 -10.88 6.80 19.30
N LEU A 382 -10.85 7.54 18.18
CA LEU A 382 -11.25 8.94 18.09
C LEU A 382 -12.62 9.15 17.41
N GLY A 383 -13.35 8.08 17.09
CA GLY A 383 -14.61 8.14 16.34
C GLY A 383 -14.47 8.96 15.05
N GLN A 384 -15.41 9.88 14.81
CA GLN A 384 -15.39 10.80 13.66
C GLN A 384 -14.18 11.75 13.60
N LYS A 385 -13.39 11.87 14.68
CA LYS A 385 -12.13 12.65 14.65
C LYS A 385 -10.94 11.84 14.16
N ASP A 386 -11.09 10.53 13.90
CA ASP A 386 -10.05 9.71 13.31
C ASP A 386 -9.67 10.21 11.91
N LYS A 387 -8.40 10.03 11.53
CA LYS A 387 -7.85 10.44 10.23
C LYS A 387 -8.63 9.83 9.05
N ALA A 388 -9.23 8.65 9.20
CA ALA A 388 -10.06 8.03 8.18
C ALA A 388 -11.26 8.91 7.79
N PHE A 389 -11.84 9.66 8.73
CA PHE A 389 -13.01 10.51 8.50
C PHE A 389 -12.65 11.94 8.08
N GLN A 390 -11.37 12.27 7.94
CA GLN A 390 -10.92 13.61 7.57
C GLN A 390 -10.65 13.73 6.07
N SER A 391 -11.19 14.79 5.47
CA SER A 391 -10.79 15.19 4.12
C SER A 391 -9.41 15.83 4.17
N VAL A 392 -8.65 15.68 3.09
CA VAL A 392 -7.31 16.26 3.01
C VAL A 392 -7.16 16.98 1.69
N GLN A 393 -6.99 18.31 1.75
CA GLN A 393 -6.79 19.12 0.56
C GLN A 393 -5.47 18.74 -0.14
N ILE A 394 -5.56 18.56 -1.46
CA ILE A 394 -4.45 18.35 -2.38
C ILE A 394 -4.04 19.70 -2.98
N ALA A 395 -4.99 20.37 -3.66
CA ALA A 395 -4.78 21.66 -4.31
C ALA A 395 -6.05 22.51 -4.26
N GLN A 396 -5.88 23.83 -4.38
CA GLN A 396 -7.00 24.76 -4.52
C GLN A 396 -6.60 25.90 -5.46
N LYS A 397 -7.52 26.27 -6.35
CA LYS A 397 -7.42 27.45 -7.19
C LYS A 397 -8.65 28.31 -6.98
N LYS A 398 -8.46 29.62 -6.81
CA LYS A 398 -9.53 30.60 -6.69
C LYS A 398 -9.28 31.75 -7.66
N SER A 399 -10.35 32.23 -8.29
CA SER A 399 -10.34 33.45 -9.07
C SER A 399 -11.66 34.21 -8.90
N ASN A 400 -11.60 35.54 -8.99
CA ASN A 400 -12.79 36.37 -9.11
C ASN A 400 -13.03 36.66 -10.60
N VAL A 401 -14.22 36.35 -11.08
CA VAL A 401 -14.61 36.48 -12.49
C VAL A 401 -15.64 37.59 -12.60
N SER A 402 -15.31 38.63 -13.36
CA SER A 402 -16.26 39.71 -13.66
C SER A 402 -17.37 39.19 -14.58
N LEU A 403 -18.62 39.47 -14.22
CA LEU A 403 -19.79 39.10 -15.02
C LEU A 403 -20.09 40.27 -15.96
N LYS A 404 -19.94 40.05 -17.27
CA LYS A 404 -20.37 41.02 -18.27
C LYS A 404 -21.89 41.13 -18.19
N LYS A 405 -22.38 42.34 -17.96
CA LYS A 405 -23.82 42.63 -18.00
C LYS A 405 -24.33 42.71 -19.42
#